data_AF-A0A3S9P050-F1
#
_entry.id   AF-A0A3S9P050-F1
#
_cell.length_a   1.000
_cell.length_b   1.000
_cell.length_c   1.000
_cell.angle_alpha   90.00
_cell.angle_beta   90.00
_cell.angle_gamma   90.00
#
_symmetry.space_group_name_H-M   'P 1'
#
loop_
_entity.id
_entity.type
_entity.pdbx_description
1 polymer ?
#
loop_
_entity_poly.entity_id
_entity_poly.type
_entity_poly.pdbx_seq_one_letter_code
_entity_poly.pdbx_strand_id
1 'polypeptide(L)'
;MTLKNLFIYIISFIFCSCTSTIEDPKYTLGTMYYPIEEGWYITYTIDTTFIDFDDQNADKDGVVNISSIQLKEFISSPYDDGFGGQNFKLDRYKRLDESMEWELDSVWALAYRKGQVIKYENGIPYIKIVNPLEDRMKWNQNAYNNQGATSSSGFDLRYEVASVGRVYVFGSQTYSPTAVINEVDQENDITNSSVKLVSVYAKDIGLVYKEYKLSKKRYYQAKSSDATLTGNPYCGNNENSELITLGNGQRVVNPFFEQDVCEENPIYNVSADSIERWIARWEDGVNNAVVDWETQSNGVDTVYVVSMYHPDYKNGYNEVGTEIKQSIIEYGIAFPTE
;
A
#
# COMPACT_ATOMS: atom_id res chain seq x y z
N MET A 1 -73.37 -1.60 -0.27
CA MET A 1 -72.32 -1.66 0.77
C MET A 1 -71.85 -0.24 0.99
N THR A 2 -72.18 0.34 2.15
CA THR A 2 -72.03 1.77 2.42
C THR A 2 -70.56 2.19 2.42
N LEU A 3 -70.26 3.40 1.93
CA LEU A 3 -68.92 4.01 1.83
C LEU A 3 -68.13 3.97 3.17
N LYS A 4 -68.84 3.79 4.28
CA LYS A 4 -68.34 3.64 5.64
C LYS A 4 -67.61 2.31 5.90
N ASN A 5 -67.89 1.27 5.12
CA ASN A 5 -67.26 -0.05 5.26
C ASN A 5 -66.00 -0.20 4.39
N LEU A 6 -65.73 0.75 3.46
CA LEU A 6 -64.50 0.78 2.67
C LEU A 6 -63.34 1.45 3.43
N PHE A 7 -63.65 2.35 4.36
CA PHE A 7 -62.66 3.06 5.18
C PHE A 7 -62.01 2.17 6.26
N ILE A 8 -62.67 1.08 6.63
CA ILE A 8 -62.18 0.14 7.67
C ILE A 8 -61.17 -0.88 7.09
N TYR A 9 -61.15 -1.08 5.77
CA TYR A 9 -60.15 -1.94 5.10
C TYR A 9 -58.87 -1.21 4.69
N ILE A 10 -58.83 0.13 4.73
CA ILE A 10 -57.64 0.93 4.37
C ILE A 10 -56.76 1.24 5.60
N ILE A 11 -57.28 1.04 6.81
CA ILE A 11 -56.57 1.29 8.08
C ILE A 11 -55.91 0.02 8.63
N SER A 12 -56.21 -1.16 8.05
CA SER A 12 -55.55 -2.40 8.42
C SER A 12 -54.21 -2.54 7.68
N PHE A 13 -53.16 -2.07 8.36
CA PHE A 13 -51.81 -2.61 8.29
C PHE A 13 -50.92 -2.19 7.10
N ILE A 14 -50.71 -0.87 7.01
CA ILE A 14 -49.46 -0.25 6.50
C ILE A 14 -48.41 -0.18 7.63
N PHE A 15 -48.23 -1.25 8.41
CA PHE A 15 -47.18 -1.31 9.44
C PHE A 15 -46.31 -2.55 9.25
N CYS A 16 -45.63 -2.60 8.11
CA CYS A 16 -44.37 -3.33 7.98
C CYS A 16 -43.28 -2.27 7.81
N SER A 17 -43.00 -1.54 8.90
CA SER A 17 -41.76 -0.77 9.01
C SER A 17 -40.79 -1.70 9.71
N CYS A 18 -39.97 -2.39 8.92
CA CYS A 18 -38.79 -3.08 9.43
C CYS A 18 -37.76 -1.99 9.76
N THR A 19 -37.86 -1.39 10.93
CA THR A 19 -36.76 -0.60 11.48
C THR A 19 -35.80 -1.61 12.09
N SER A 20 -34.72 -1.93 11.37
CA SER A 20 -33.52 -2.44 12.03
C SER A 20 -33.10 -1.40 13.06
N THR A 21 -33.37 -1.69 14.33
CA THR A 21 -32.88 -0.89 15.44
C THR A 21 -31.37 -1.10 15.49
N ILE A 22 -30.64 -0.20 14.83
CA ILE A 22 -29.21 -0.05 15.03
C ILE A 22 -29.07 0.50 16.46
N GLU A 23 -28.79 -0.38 17.42
CA GLU A 23 -28.35 0.08 18.74
C GLU A 23 -26.96 0.69 18.60
N ASP A 24 -26.75 1.85 19.23
CA ASP A 24 -25.44 2.45 19.27
C ASP A 24 -24.50 1.55 20.10
N PRO A 25 -23.33 1.18 19.55
CA PRO A 25 -22.36 0.31 20.19
C PRO A 25 -21.83 0.91 21.50
N LYS A 26 -21.57 0.04 22.50
CA LYS A 26 -21.09 0.46 23.83
C LYS A 26 -19.57 0.30 23.95
N TYR A 27 -18.83 1.38 23.74
CA TYR A 27 -17.37 1.35 23.81
C TYR A 27 -16.80 1.68 25.19
N THR A 28 -15.73 0.97 25.56
CA THR A 28 -14.84 1.41 26.64
C THR A 28 -13.83 2.41 26.09
N LEU A 29 -13.26 3.28 26.93
CA LEU A 29 -12.19 4.22 26.52
C LEU A 29 -11.04 3.52 25.77
N GLY A 30 -10.79 2.24 26.06
CA GLY A 30 -9.75 1.43 25.45
C GLY A 30 -10.03 0.91 24.03
N THR A 31 -11.27 0.97 23.55
CA THR A 31 -11.65 0.47 22.21
C THR A 31 -12.21 1.59 21.34
N MET A 32 -12.06 2.85 21.75
CA MET A 32 -12.65 4.01 21.07
C MET A 32 -12.29 4.09 19.58
N TYR A 33 -11.05 3.76 19.18
CA TYR A 33 -10.63 3.74 17.77
C TYR A 33 -10.66 2.34 17.13
N TYR A 34 -11.10 1.32 17.87
CA TYR A 34 -11.29 -0.04 17.35
C TYR A 34 -12.40 -0.74 18.15
N PRO A 35 -13.66 -0.52 17.76
CA PRO A 35 -14.82 -1.26 18.26
C PRO A 35 -14.57 -2.77 18.33
N ILE A 36 -14.80 -3.37 19.50
CA ILE A 36 -14.80 -4.82 19.69
C ILE A 36 -16.06 -5.18 20.45
N GLU A 37 -17.09 -5.56 19.70
CA GLU A 37 -18.42 -5.91 20.20
C GLU A 37 -18.99 -7.01 19.30
N GLU A 38 -19.64 -8.01 19.88
CA GLU A 38 -20.32 -9.05 19.11
C GLU A 38 -21.38 -8.44 18.20
N GLY A 39 -21.48 -8.94 16.96
CA GLY A 39 -22.37 -8.42 15.93
C GLY A 39 -21.81 -7.22 15.17
N TRP A 40 -20.75 -6.59 15.67
CA TRP A 40 -20.12 -5.48 14.95
C TRP A 40 -19.64 -5.91 13.57
N TYR A 41 -19.94 -5.14 12.54
CA TYR A 41 -19.43 -5.35 11.20
C TYR A 41 -18.97 -4.07 10.56
N ILE A 42 -18.04 -4.23 9.62
CA ILE A 42 -17.56 -3.16 8.77
C ILE A 42 -17.26 -3.72 7.38
N THR A 43 -17.65 -2.99 6.35
CA THR A 43 -17.39 -3.34 4.96
C THR A 43 -16.54 -2.29 4.27
N TYR A 44 -15.77 -2.75 3.30
CA TYR A 44 -14.79 -1.96 2.59
C TYR A 44 -14.85 -2.23 1.10
N THR A 45 -14.53 -1.21 0.31
CA THR A 45 -14.04 -1.37 -1.05
C THR A 45 -12.51 -1.44 -1.00
N ILE A 46 -11.92 -2.38 -1.74
CA ILE A 46 -10.48 -2.54 -1.91
C ILE A 46 -10.15 -2.28 -3.38
N ASP A 47 -9.60 -1.12 -3.68
CA ASP A 47 -9.14 -0.76 -5.02
C ASP A 47 -7.64 -1.03 -5.14
N THR A 48 -7.24 -1.84 -6.13
CA THR A 48 -5.84 -2.10 -6.46
C THR A 48 -5.51 -1.47 -7.80
N THR A 49 -4.48 -0.63 -7.83
CA THR A 49 -4.00 0.07 -9.01
C THR A 49 -2.56 -0.35 -9.32
N PHE A 50 -2.33 -0.83 -10.53
CA PHE A 50 -0.99 -1.13 -11.03
C PHE A 50 -0.47 0.04 -11.85
N ILE A 51 0.75 0.47 -11.53
CA ILE A 51 1.39 1.63 -12.16
C ILE A 51 2.64 1.14 -12.91
N ASP A 52 2.78 1.50 -14.18
CA ASP A 52 3.98 1.35 -14.99
C ASP A 52 3.91 2.39 -16.12
N PHE A 53 4.74 3.44 -16.07
CA PHE A 53 4.68 4.54 -17.04
C PHE A 53 5.24 4.17 -18.43
N ASP A 54 5.85 3.00 -18.57
CA ASP A 54 6.40 2.51 -19.84
C ASP A 54 5.52 1.42 -20.48
N ASP A 55 4.47 0.97 -19.79
CA ASP A 55 3.54 -0.01 -20.36
C ASP A 55 2.71 0.65 -21.48
N GLN A 56 2.59 -0.05 -22.61
CA GLN A 56 1.86 0.43 -23.79
C GLN A 56 0.36 0.61 -23.53
N ASN A 57 -0.18 -0.02 -22.49
CA ASN A 57 -1.57 0.11 -22.08
C ASN A 57 -1.77 1.12 -20.95
N ALA A 58 -0.70 1.76 -20.46
CA ALA A 58 -0.79 2.75 -19.40
C ALA A 58 -1.50 4.03 -19.87
N ASP A 59 -2.28 4.64 -18.97
CA ASP A 59 -2.83 5.97 -19.20
C ASP A 59 -1.80 7.09 -18.90
N LYS A 60 -2.23 8.35 -18.98
CA LYS A 60 -1.36 9.52 -18.74
C LYS A 60 -0.79 9.61 -17.31
N ASP A 61 -1.40 8.91 -16.37
CA ASP A 61 -1.00 8.87 -14.95
C ASP A 61 -0.25 7.55 -14.64
N GLY A 62 0.13 6.78 -15.68
CA GLY A 62 0.89 5.53 -15.58
C GLY A 62 0.03 4.33 -15.17
N VAL A 63 -1.30 4.46 -15.11
CA VAL A 63 -2.18 3.40 -14.64
C VAL A 63 -2.37 2.36 -15.75
N VAL A 64 -1.96 1.12 -15.47
CA VAL A 64 -2.08 -0.01 -16.39
C VAL A 64 -3.39 -0.76 -16.17
N ASN A 65 -3.77 -0.95 -14.90
CA ASN A 65 -4.94 -1.73 -14.52
C ASN A 65 -5.46 -1.28 -13.16
N ILE A 66 -6.80 -1.27 -13.02
CA ILE A 66 -7.51 -1.09 -11.76
C ILE A 66 -8.42 -2.30 -11.56
N SER A 67 -8.34 -2.92 -10.38
CA SER A 67 -9.32 -3.90 -9.92
C SER A 67 -9.93 -3.45 -8.60
N SER A 68 -11.19 -3.83 -8.38
CA SER A 68 -11.93 -3.51 -7.16
C SER A 68 -12.62 -4.76 -6.64
N ILE A 69 -12.61 -4.95 -5.33
CA ILE A 69 -13.37 -5.98 -4.62
C ILE A 69 -13.98 -5.39 -3.36
N GLN A 70 -14.94 -6.08 -2.76
CA GLN A 70 -15.45 -5.73 -1.44
C GLN A 70 -15.01 -6.74 -0.37
N LEU A 71 -14.71 -6.22 0.82
CA LEU A 71 -14.32 -6.99 1.99
C LEU A 71 -15.29 -6.66 3.14
N LYS A 72 -15.70 -7.65 3.92
CA LYS A 72 -16.49 -7.49 5.14
C LYS A 72 -15.75 -8.14 6.30
N GLU A 73 -15.62 -7.44 7.41
CA GLU A 73 -15.22 -8.03 8.68
C GLU A 73 -16.43 -8.04 9.63
N PHE A 74 -16.69 -9.19 10.26
CA PHE A 74 -17.80 -9.41 11.18
C PHE A 74 -17.27 -10.01 12.49
N ILE A 75 -17.59 -9.37 13.62
CA ILE A 75 -17.24 -9.83 14.96
C ILE A 75 -18.32 -10.81 15.44
N SER A 76 -17.99 -12.09 15.41
CA SER A 76 -18.82 -13.19 15.91
C SER A 76 -18.72 -13.32 17.45
N SER A 77 -19.47 -14.28 17.99
CA SER A 77 -19.59 -14.48 19.44
C SER A 77 -18.23 -14.61 20.16
N PRO A 78 -18.12 -14.05 21.38
CA PRO A 78 -16.91 -14.14 22.16
C PRO A 78 -16.65 -15.58 22.60
N TYR A 79 -15.38 -15.89 22.81
CA TYR A 79 -14.93 -17.17 23.36
C TYR A 79 -13.81 -16.95 24.39
N ASP A 80 -13.74 -17.85 25.37
CA ASP A 80 -12.66 -17.89 26.35
C ASP A 80 -11.46 -18.66 25.76
N ASP A 81 -10.25 -18.15 25.93
CA ASP A 81 -9.02 -18.88 25.58
C ASP A 81 -8.55 -19.89 26.63
N GLY A 82 -9.28 -20.04 27.72
CA GLY A 82 -8.90 -20.88 28.85
C GLY A 82 -7.90 -20.22 29.80
N PHE A 83 -7.51 -18.96 29.56
CA PHE A 83 -6.65 -18.17 30.43
C PHE A 83 -7.40 -16.99 31.08
N GLY A 84 -8.74 -16.99 30.98
CA GLY A 84 -9.60 -15.96 31.56
C GLY A 84 -9.63 -14.66 30.76
N GLY A 85 -9.18 -14.70 29.49
CA GLY A 85 -9.26 -13.57 28.58
C GLY A 85 -10.38 -13.76 27.55
N GLN A 86 -11.19 -12.72 27.34
CA GLN A 86 -12.21 -12.72 26.29
C GLN A 86 -11.55 -12.45 24.93
N ASN A 87 -11.80 -13.34 23.97
CA ASN A 87 -11.48 -13.13 22.56
C ASN A 87 -12.76 -13.13 21.73
N PHE A 88 -12.68 -12.55 20.55
CA PHE A 88 -13.78 -12.49 19.60
C PHE A 88 -13.33 -13.12 18.29
N LYS A 89 -14.20 -13.94 17.70
CA LYS A 89 -13.97 -14.46 16.36
C LYS A 89 -14.23 -13.35 15.35
N LEU A 90 -13.34 -13.16 14.39
CA LEU A 90 -13.46 -12.16 13.34
C LEU A 90 -13.57 -12.88 11.99
N ASP A 91 -14.79 -12.97 11.47
CA ASP A 91 -15.07 -13.59 10.18
C ASP A 91 -14.86 -12.56 9.07
N ARG A 92 -14.00 -12.88 8.11
CA ARG A 92 -13.73 -12.03 6.94
C ARG A 92 -14.35 -12.65 5.71
N TYR A 93 -15.13 -11.86 5.02
CA TYR A 93 -15.77 -12.23 3.77
C TYR A 93 -15.29 -11.34 2.65
N LYS A 94 -15.30 -11.86 1.42
CA LYS A 94 -15.02 -11.09 0.22
C LYS A 94 -16.08 -11.34 -0.85
N ARG A 95 -16.22 -10.39 -1.76
CA ARG A 95 -16.98 -10.54 -3.00
C ARG A 95 -16.41 -9.62 -4.08
N LEU A 96 -16.67 -9.94 -5.35
CA LEU A 96 -16.17 -9.15 -6.48
C LEU A 96 -16.93 -7.83 -6.61
N ASP A 97 -18.25 -7.86 -6.41
CA ASP A 97 -19.11 -6.68 -6.48
C ASP A 97 -20.40 -6.89 -5.66
N GLU A 98 -21.28 -5.89 -5.65
CA GLU A 98 -22.51 -5.89 -4.86
C GLU A 98 -23.56 -6.93 -5.27
N SER A 99 -23.47 -7.43 -6.51
CA SER A 99 -24.39 -8.43 -7.05
C SER A 99 -24.02 -9.86 -6.66
N MET A 100 -22.79 -10.07 -6.17
CA MET A 100 -22.28 -11.36 -5.74
C MET A 100 -22.53 -11.60 -4.25
N GLU A 101 -22.71 -12.87 -3.90
CA GLU A 101 -22.81 -13.31 -2.51
C GLU A 101 -21.47 -13.16 -1.78
N TRP A 102 -21.54 -12.99 -0.45
CA TRP A 102 -20.36 -12.94 0.40
C TRP A 102 -19.75 -14.34 0.55
N GLU A 103 -18.47 -14.48 0.21
CA GLU A 103 -17.71 -15.71 0.41
C GLU A 103 -16.78 -15.58 1.61
N LEU A 104 -16.75 -16.58 2.50
CA LEU A 104 -15.82 -16.59 3.62
C LEU A 104 -14.38 -16.68 3.09
N ASP A 105 -13.57 -15.67 3.39
CA ASP A 105 -12.17 -15.57 3.00
C ASP A 105 -11.24 -16.11 4.10
N SER A 106 -11.43 -15.63 5.32
CA SER A 106 -10.57 -15.96 6.45
C SER A 106 -11.28 -15.83 7.79
N VAL A 107 -10.82 -16.57 8.79
CA VAL A 107 -11.29 -16.46 10.17
C VAL A 107 -10.12 -16.06 11.04
N TRP A 108 -10.21 -14.89 11.64
CA TRP A 108 -9.21 -14.33 12.54
C TRP A 108 -9.76 -14.25 13.97
N ALA A 109 -8.93 -13.77 14.89
CA ALA A 109 -9.36 -13.47 16.25
C ALA A 109 -9.00 -12.04 16.64
N LEU A 110 -9.79 -11.45 17.53
CA LEU A 110 -9.59 -10.14 18.13
C LEU A 110 -9.55 -10.28 19.65
N ALA A 111 -8.65 -9.53 20.28
CA ALA A 111 -8.54 -9.45 21.73
C ALA A 111 -8.24 -8.02 22.16
N TYR A 112 -8.80 -7.61 23.30
CA TYR A 112 -8.42 -6.38 23.99
C TYR A 112 -7.81 -6.71 25.35
N ARG A 113 -6.51 -6.43 25.54
CA ARG A 113 -5.78 -6.77 26.77
C ARG A 113 -4.74 -5.71 27.08
N LYS A 114 -4.67 -5.27 28.35
CA LYS A 114 -3.65 -4.33 28.83
C LYS A 114 -3.54 -3.04 27.97
N GLY A 115 -4.66 -2.51 27.51
CA GLY A 115 -4.67 -1.31 26.65
C GLY A 115 -4.44 -1.58 25.17
N GLN A 116 -4.27 -2.84 24.74
CA GLN A 116 -3.86 -3.20 23.39
C GLN A 116 -4.98 -3.93 22.65
N VAL A 117 -5.24 -3.51 21.42
CA VAL A 117 -6.07 -4.23 20.45
C VAL A 117 -5.16 -5.16 19.67
N ILE A 118 -5.35 -6.46 19.84
CA ILE A 118 -4.55 -7.51 19.23
C ILE A 118 -5.42 -8.23 18.20
N LYS A 119 -4.94 -8.31 16.97
CA LYS A 119 -5.58 -9.02 15.86
C LYS A 119 -4.70 -10.20 15.46
N TYR A 120 -5.28 -11.40 15.45
CA TYR A 120 -4.60 -12.64 15.07
C TYR A 120 -4.85 -12.92 13.59
N GLU A 121 -4.06 -12.30 12.73
CA GLU A 121 -4.18 -12.43 11.29
C GLU A 121 -3.50 -13.73 10.85
N ASN A 122 -4.30 -14.69 10.38
CA ASN A 122 -3.84 -16.04 10.03
C ASN A 122 -3.02 -16.71 11.15
N GLY A 123 -3.44 -16.50 12.40
CA GLY A 123 -2.77 -17.03 13.59
C GLY A 123 -1.57 -16.22 14.09
N ILE A 124 -1.16 -15.16 13.38
CA ILE A 124 -0.06 -14.29 13.81
C ILE A 124 -0.63 -13.08 14.57
N PRO A 125 -0.26 -12.86 15.84
CA PRO A 125 -0.75 -11.72 16.61
C PRO A 125 -0.03 -10.44 16.22
N TYR A 126 -0.81 -9.40 15.91
CA TYR A 126 -0.35 -8.04 15.68
C TYR A 126 -1.08 -7.07 16.60
N ILE A 127 -0.34 -6.19 17.27
CA ILE A 127 -0.94 -5.09 18.05
C ILE A 127 -1.31 -3.97 17.07
N LYS A 128 -2.62 -3.84 16.80
CA LYS A 128 -3.16 -2.85 15.85
C LYS A 128 -3.31 -1.46 16.44
N ILE A 129 -3.74 -1.37 17.70
CA ILE A 129 -3.88 -0.10 18.44
C ILE A 129 -3.41 -0.31 19.88
N VAL A 130 -2.80 0.71 20.47
CA VAL A 130 -2.51 0.80 21.90
C VAL A 130 -3.21 2.02 22.49
N ASN A 131 -3.56 1.97 23.77
CA ASN A 131 -4.23 3.06 24.47
C ASN A 131 -3.47 3.47 25.73
N PRO A 132 -3.43 4.78 26.04
CA PRO A 132 -3.94 5.88 25.20
C PRO A 132 -3.10 6.09 23.93
N LEU A 133 -3.71 6.70 22.90
CA LEU A 133 -3.00 7.16 21.72
C LEU A 133 -2.49 8.58 21.92
N GLU A 134 -1.24 8.84 21.56
CA GLU A 134 -0.60 10.15 21.60
C GLU A 134 0.15 10.40 20.28
N ASP A 135 0.17 11.65 19.80
CA ASP A 135 0.92 12.02 18.60
C ASP A 135 2.39 11.57 18.71
N ARG A 136 2.93 10.98 17.64
CA ARG A 136 4.32 10.47 17.52
C ARG A 136 4.63 9.27 18.41
N MET A 137 3.65 8.71 19.12
CA MET A 137 3.85 7.48 19.88
C MET A 137 4.18 6.32 18.95
N LYS A 138 5.15 5.49 19.34
CA LYS A 138 5.52 4.27 18.64
C LYS A 138 5.31 3.03 19.49
N TRP A 139 4.90 1.93 18.87
CA TRP A 139 4.86 0.62 19.54
C TRP A 139 5.32 -0.50 18.61
N ASN A 140 5.85 -1.55 19.23
CA ASN A 140 6.18 -2.79 18.51
C ASN A 140 4.89 -3.59 18.29
N GLN A 141 4.30 -3.48 17.10
CA GLN A 141 3.18 -4.28 16.63
C GLN A 141 3.45 -5.79 16.69
N ASN A 142 4.73 -6.18 16.61
CA ASN A 142 5.21 -7.55 16.64
C ASN A 142 5.60 -8.03 18.04
N ALA A 143 5.22 -7.34 19.12
CA ALA A 143 5.63 -7.69 20.49
C ALA A 143 5.19 -9.10 20.94
N TYR A 144 4.22 -9.71 20.26
CA TYR A 144 3.72 -11.06 20.53
C TYR A 144 4.07 -12.08 19.44
N ASN A 145 4.94 -11.73 18.49
CA ASN A 145 5.40 -12.63 17.43
C ASN A 145 6.92 -12.53 17.22
N ASN A 146 7.46 -13.33 16.29
CA ASN A 146 8.91 -13.48 16.09
C ASN A 146 9.53 -12.51 15.06
N GLN A 147 8.78 -11.49 14.60
CA GLN A 147 9.28 -10.55 13.58
C GLN A 147 10.05 -9.36 14.18
N GLY A 148 9.91 -9.10 15.48
CA GLY A 148 10.63 -8.02 16.17
C GLY A 148 10.22 -6.60 15.73
N ALA A 149 10.87 -5.60 16.32
CA ALA A 149 10.62 -4.18 16.08
C ALA A 149 11.49 -3.59 14.95
N THR A 150 12.39 -4.38 14.37
CA THR A 150 13.37 -3.96 13.37
C THR A 150 13.55 -5.08 12.36
N SER A 151 13.59 -4.75 11.07
CA SER A 151 13.82 -5.74 10.02
C SER A 151 15.26 -6.23 10.01
N SER A 152 15.54 -7.32 9.28
CA SER A 152 16.90 -7.81 9.05
C SER A 152 17.81 -6.78 8.38
N SER A 153 17.24 -5.84 7.64
CA SER A 153 17.96 -4.76 6.94
C SER A 153 18.09 -3.49 7.79
N GLY A 154 17.69 -3.53 9.07
CA GLY A 154 17.83 -2.41 10.01
C GLY A 154 16.68 -1.39 10.00
N PHE A 155 15.61 -1.64 9.24
CA PHE A 155 14.47 -0.72 9.18
C PHE A 155 13.59 -0.81 10.44
N ASP A 156 13.17 0.33 10.98
CA ASP A 156 12.17 0.40 12.06
C ASP A 156 10.83 -0.16 11.55
N LEU A 157 10.32 -1.19 12.23
CA LEU A 157 9.03 -1.80 11.90
C LEU A 157 7.92 -1.27 12.81
N ARG A 158 8.23 -0.49 13.85
CA ARG A 158 7.22 -0.03 14.81
C ARG A 158 6.19 0.85 14.13
N TYR A 159 4.93 0.62 14.48
CA TYR A 159 3.85 1.52 14.11
C TYR A 159 4.04 2.87 14.81
N GLU A 160 3.67 3.95 14.14
CA GLU A 160 3.75 5.31 14.66
C GLU A 160 2.41 6.04 14.51
N VAL A 161 1.95 6.70 15.57
CA VAL A 161 0.82 7.64 15.49
C VAL A 161 1.29 8.89 14.75
N ALA A 162 0.89 9.04 13.49
CA ALA A 162 1.13 10.26 12.72
C ALA A 162 0.28 11.42 13.24
N SER A 163 -0.98 11.14 13.61
CA SER A 163 -1.82 12.10 14.33
C SER A 163 -2.98 11.41 15.06
N VAL A 164 -3.48 12.02 16.14
CA VAL A 164 -4.70 11.60 16.85
C VAL A 164 -5.58 12.80 17.21
N GLY A 165 -6.89 12.61 17.27
CA GLY A 165 -7.84 13.64 17.68
C GLY A 165 -8.21 14.64 16.57
N ARG A 166 -7.83 14.36 15.32
CA ARG A 166 -8.00 15.29 14.18
C ARG A 166 -9.07 14.83 13.21
N VAL A 167 -9.58 15.76 12.40
CA VAL A 167 -10.48 15.45 11.29
C VAL A 167 -9.68 14.77 10.17
N TYR A 168 -10.25 13.73 9.57
CA TYR A 168 -9.75 13.12 8.34
C TYR A 168 -10.82 13.15 7.27
N VAL A 169 -10.43 13.47 6.04
CA VAL A 169 -11.32 13.60 4.88
C VAL A 169 -10.73 12.79 3.73
N PHE A 170 -11.54 11.92 3.12
CA PHE A 170 -11.20 11.26 1.86
C PHE A 170 -12.44 11.15 0.98
N GLY A 171 -12.31 11.53 -0.30
CA GLY A 171 -13.45 11.69 -1.19
C GLY A 171 -14.48 12.67 -0.61
N SER A 172 -15.73 12.22 -0.48
CA SER A 172 -16.83 12.97 0.15
C SER A 172 -17.05 12.62 1.63
N GLN A 173 -16.26 11.70 2.19
CA GLN A 173 -16.44 11.20 3.56
C GLN A 173 -15.58 12.01 4.53
N THR A 174 -16.12 12.29 5.73
CA THR A 174 -15.44 13.04 6.78
C THR A 174 -15.60 12.31 8.11
N TYR A 175 -14.48 12.09 8.80
CA TYR A 175 -14.42 11.42 10.09
C TYR A 175 -13.74 12.30 11.13
N SER A 176 -14.28 12.36 12.34
CA SER A 176 -13.70 13.12 13.43
C SER A 176 -14.20 12.64 14.81
N PRO A 177 -13.32 12.49 15.81
CA PRO A 177 -11.87 12.48 15.68
C PRO A 177 -11.34 11.19 15.04
N THR A 178 -10.15 11.25 14.47
CA THR A 178 -9.43 10.10 13.90
C THR A 178 -8.05 9.91 14.51
N ALA A 179 -7.51 8.71 14.35
CA ALA A 179 -6.12 8.35 14.58
C ALA A 179 -5.50 7.85 13.27
N VAL A 180 -4.45 8.51 12.80
CA VAL A 180 -3.66 8.12 11.62
C VAL A 180 -2.41 7.41 12.11
N ILE A 181 -2.25 6.15 11.70
CA ILE A 181 -1.12 5.30 12.06
C ILE A 181 -0.30 5.01 10.81
N ASN A 182 0.98 5.36 10.83
CA ASN A 182 1.95 4.89 9.85
C ASN A 182 2.37 3.49 10.28
N GLU A 183 1.97 2.47 9.52
CA GLU A 183 2.35 1.08 9.74
C GLU A 183 3.69 0.75 9.08
N VAL A 184 3.97 1.33 7.91
CA VAL A 184 5.24 1.22 7.18
C VAL A 184 5.52 2.58 6.53
N ASP A 185 6.77 3.04 6.63
CA ASP A 185 7.28 4.19 5.90
C ASP A 185 8.77 3.96 5.64
N GLN A 186 9.07 3.34 4.50
CA GLN A 186 10.41 2.85 4.17
C GLN A 186 10.80 3.28 2.77
N GLU A 187 12.01 3.82 2.66
CA GLU A 187 12.71 4.05 1.40
C GLU A 187 13.99 3.21 1.40
N ASN A 188 14.28 2.60 0.27
CA ASN A 188 15.49 1.82 0.06
C ASN A 188 16.17 2.32 -1.21
N ASP A 189 17.25 3.06 -1.02
CA ASP A 189 18.05 3.63 -2.10
C ASP A 189 18.75 2.55 -2.93
N ILE A 190 19.17 1.45 -2.30
CA ILE A 190 19.85 0.32 -2.99
C ILE A 190 18.90 -0.31 -4.01
N THR A 191 17.65 -0.56 -3.62
CA THR A 191 16.65 -1.16 -4.53
C THR A 191 15.84 -0.12 -5.29
N ASN A 192 16.13 1.17 -5.08
CA ASN A 192 15.39 2.31 -5.61
C ASN A 192 13.87 2.19 -5.42
N SER A 193 13.46 1.72 -4.25
CA SER A 193 12.05 1.42 -3.95
C SER A 193 11.58 2.08 -2.66
N SER A 194 10.31 2.42 -2.60
CA SER A 194 9.62 2.90 -1.41
C SER A 194 8.39 2.05 -1.11
N VAL A 195 8.11 1.86 0.17
CA VAL A 195 6.92 1.20 0.68
C VAL A 195 6.30 2.08 1.76
N LYS A 196 5.02 2.39 1.60
CA LYS A 196 4.23 3.14 2.57
C LYS A 196 2.96 2.39 2.89
N LEU A 197 2.62 2.29 4.17
CA LEU A 197 1.37 1.72 4.66
C LEU A 197 0.80 2.62 5.75
N VAL A 198 -0.38 3.18 5.51
CA VAL A 198 -1.06 4.08 6.45
C VAL A 198 -2.46 3.52 6.74
N SER A 199 -2.83 3.51 8.00
CA SER A 199 -4.17 3.14 8.47
C SER A 199 -4.80 4.32 9.22
N VAL A 200 -6.05 4.61 8.92
CA VAL A 200 -6.84 5.66 9.57
C VAL A 200 -8.00 5.03 10.30
N TYR A 201 -8.04 5.25 11.61
CA TYR A 201 -9.09 4.79 12.49
C TYR A 201 -9.96 5.96 12.90
N ALA A 202 -11.28 5.85 12.71
CA ALA A 202 -12.23 6.82 13.24
C ALA A 202 -12.74 6.36 14.61
N LYS A 203 -12.93 7.33 15.50
CA LYS A 203 -13.57 7.10 16.77
C LYS A 203 -14.95 6.45 16.56
N ASP A 204 -15.26 5.45 17.38
CA ASP A 204 -16.52 4.73 17.44
C ASP A 204 -16.85 3.92 16.17
N ILE A 205 -15.88 3.75 15.26
CA ILE A 205 -16.08 3.04 13.97
C ILE A 205 -14.96 2.01 13.72
N GLY A 206 -13.71 2.35 14.04
CA GLY A 206 -12.56 1.51 13.70
C GLY A 206 -11.87 1.96 12.42
N LEU A 207 -11.28 1.02 11.69
CA LEU A 207 -10.52 1.33 10.48
C LEU A 207 -11.48 1.86 9.40
N VAL A 208 -11.31 3.11 8.96
CA VAL A 208 -12.13 3.74 7.91
C VAL A 208 -11.40 3.87 6.58
N TYR A 209 -10.07 3.91 6.62
CA TYR A 209 -9.24 4.01 5.43
C TYR A 209 -7.89 3.33 5.66
N LYS A 210 -7.36 2.63 4.66
CA LYS A 210 -6.01 2.08 4.65
C LYS A 210 -5.41 2.19 3.25
N GLU A 211 -4.17 2.66 3.17
CA GLU A 211 -3.46 2.83 1.91
C GLU A 211 -2.11 2.11 1.99
N TYR A 212 -1.88 1.21 1.05
CA TYR A 212 -0.58 0.61 0.77
C TYR A 212 -0.07 1.16 -0.56
N LYS A 213 1.17 1.63 -0.59
CA LYS A 213 1.84 2.06 -1.80
C LYS A 213 3.24 1.46 -1.86
N LEU A 214 3.49 0.70 -2.92
CA LEU A 214 4.82 0.26 -3.34
C LEU A 214 5.17 1.00 -4.62
N SER A 215 6.33 1.64 -4.65
CA SER A 215 6.87 2.27 -5.86
C SER A 215 8.35 1.89 -6.02
N LYS A 216 8.77 1.65 -7.25
CA LYS A 216 10.14 1.35 -7.64
C LYS A 216 10.52 2.17 -8.86
N LYS A 217 11.69 2.81 -8.81
CA LYS A 217 12.28 3.48 -9.95
C LYS A 217 13.02 2.45 -10.80
N ARG A 218 12.72 2.41 -12.10
CA ARG A 218 13.43 1.59 -13.09
C ARG A 218 14.23 2.50 -14.01
N TYR A 219 15.54 2.32 -13.96
CA TYR A 219 16.51 3.03 -14.79
C TYR A 219 16.85 2.19 -16.03
N TYR A 220 17.36 2.84 -17.07
CA TYR A 220 18.00 2.13 -18.18
C TYR A 220 19.25 1.43 -17.66
N GLN A 221 19.51 0.17 -18.08
CA GLN A 221 20.66 -0.59 -17.62
C GLN A 221 21.53 -1.07 -18.78
N ALA A 222 22.83 -0.81 -18.69
CA ALA A 222 23.85 -1.41 -19.56
C ALA A 222 24.64 -2.46 -18.76
N LYS A 223 24.89 -3.64 -19.36
CA LYS A 223 25.59 -4.74 -18.69
C LYS A 223 26.87 -5.12 -19.41
N SER A 224 27.97 -5.37 -18.72
CA SER A 224 29.24 -5.77 -19.36
C SER A 224 29.19 -7.13 -20.07
N SER A 225 28.13 -7.93 -19.85
CA SER A 225 27.86 -9.18 -20.54
C SER A 225 27.24 -9.02 -21.92
N ASP A 226 26.67 -7.85 -22.21
CA ASP A 226 25.82 -7.65 -23.38
C ASP A 226 26.61 -6.90 -24.46
N ALA A 227 26.82 -7.50 -25.63
CA ALA A 227 27.61 -6.86 -26.69
C ALA A 227 26.99 -5.57 -27.24
N THR A 228 25.66 -5.43 -27.12
CA THR A 228 24.87 -4.34 -27.71
C THR A 228 23.97 -3.69 -26.68
N LEU A 229 23.74 -2.40 -26.82
CA LEU A 229 22.86 -1.60 -25.98
C LEU A 229 21.42 -1.64 -26.52
N THR A 230 20.73 -2.76 -26.29
CA THR A 230 19.34 -2.91 -26.72
C THR A 230 18.46 -1.80 -26.14
N GLY A 231 17.79 -1.04 -27.00
CA GLY A 231 16.89 0.05 -26.59
C GLY A 231 17.60 1.24 -25.93
N ASN A 232 18.86 1.53 -26.29
CA ASN A 232 19.60 2.68 -25.75
C ASN A 232 18.84 4.00 -25.99
N PRO A 233 18.37 4.69 -24.93
CA PRO A 233 17.55 5.89 -25.08
C PRO A 233 18.37 7.15 -25.39
N TYR A 234 19.71 7.02 -25.40
CA TYR A 234 20.64 8.08 -25.77
C TYR A 234 20.99 8.07 -27.27
N CYS A 235 20.46 7.12 -28.04
CA CYS A 235 20.69 7.03 -29.48
C CYS A 235 19.60 7.70 -30.32
N GLY A 236 19.76 7.67 -31.65
CA GLY A 236 18.86 8.33 -32.59
C GLY A 236 18.97 9.84 -32.46
N ASN A 237 17.86 10.51 -32.10
CA ASN A 237 17.84 11.98 -32.01
C ASN A 237 18.81 12.56 -30.97
N ASN A 238 19.22 11.75 -29.98
CA ASN A 238 20.11 12.16 -28.90
C ASN A 238 21.60 11.90 -29.19
N GLU A 239 21.94 11.16 -30.26
CA GLU A 239 23.29 10.61 -30.49
C GLU A 239 24.39 11.69 -30.60
N ASN A 240 24.07 12.84 -31.18
CA ASN A 240 25.00 13.97 -31.38
C ASN A 240 24.82 15.09 -30.34
N SER A 241 24.11 14.82 -29.24
CA SER A 241 23.88 15.81 -28.18
C SER A 241 24.73 15.48 -26.95
N GLU A 242 25.67 16.37 -26.61
CA GLU A 242 26.47 16.25 -25.39
C GLU A 242 25.62 16.40 -24.12
N LEU A 243 24.60 17.25 -24.16
CA LEU A 243 23.69 17.53 -23.04
C LEU A 243 22.24 17.27 -23.43
N ILE A 244 21.58 16.41 -22.67
CA ILE A 244 20.17 16.05 -22.83
C ILE A 244 19.36 16.71 -21.74
N THR A 245 18.14 17.16 -22.06
CA THR A 245 17.21 17.72 -21.08
C THR A 245 16.10 16.71 -20.80
N LEU A 246 16.02 16.22 -19.56
CA LEU A 246 14.95 15.33 -19.10
C LEU A 246 13.61 16.08 -19.08
N GLY A 247 12.49 15.36 -19.04
CA GLY A 247 11.16 15.99 -19.06
C GLY A 247 10.85 16.88 -17.84
N ASN A 248 11.61 16.77 -16.74
CA ASN A 248 11.53 17.65 -15.57
C ASN A 248 12.41 18.91 -15.70
N GLY A 249 13.12 19.08 -16.82
CA GLY A 249 14.00 20.22 -17.10
C GLY A 249 15.45 20.06 -16.62
N GLN A 250 15.77 18.98 -15.88
CA GLN A 250 17.14 18.65 -15.52
C GLN A 250 17.95 18.36 -16.78
N ARG A 251 19.16 18.93 -16.86
CA ARG A 251 20.11 18.60 -17.93
C ARG A 251 21.05 17.52 -17.44
N VAL A 252 21.32 16.51 -18.26
CA VAL A 252 22.26 15.42 -18.00
C VAL A 252 23.21 15.26 -19.17
N VAL A 253 24.45 14.84 -18.91
CA VAL A 253 25.45 14.60 -19.95
C VAL A 253 25.17 13.25 -20.62
N ASN A 254 25.24 13.19 -21.95
CA ASN A 254 25.09 11.95 -22.70
C ASN A 254 26.37 11.10 -22.59
N PRO A 255 26.32 9.91 -21.96
CA PRO A 255 27.51 9.07 -21.76
C PRO A 255 28.04 8.41 -23.05
N PHE A 256 27.29 8.53 -24.14
CA PHE A 256 27.59 7.98 -25.47
C PHE A 256 27.97 9.06 -26.50
N PHE A 257 28.10 10.32 -26.09
CA PHE A 257 28.51 11.40 -26.98
C PHE A 257 29.88 11.12 -27.62
N GLU A 258 30.03 11.42 -28.92
CA GLU A 258 31.22 11.17 -29.75
C GLU A 258 31.62 9.69 -29.94
N GLN A 259 30.77 8.72 -29.59
CA GLN A 259 31.03 7.33 -29.95
C GLN A 259 30.67 7.05 -31.41
N ASP A 260 31.54 6.33 -32.13
CA ASP A 260 31.37 6.00 -33.55
C ASP A 260 30.09 5.19 -33.82
N VAL A 261 29.62 4.41 -32.83
CA VAL A 261 28.39 3.62 -32.88
C VAL A 261 27.69 3.66 -31.51
N CYS A 262 26.59 4.40 -31.40
CA CYS A 262 25.84 4.59 -30.14
C CYS A 262 25.17 3.30 -29.60
N GLU A 263 25.02 2.27 -30.44
CA GLU A 263 24.43 0.97 -30.07
C GLU A 263 25.47 -0.04 -29.52
N GLU A 264 26.77 0.24 -29.67
CA GLU A 264 27.81 -0.62 -29.12
C GLU A 264 27.94 -0.39 -27.62
N ASN A 265 28.13 -1.47 -26.87
CA ASN A 265 28.27 -1.37 -25.43
C ASN A 265 29.73 -1.05 -25.04
N PRO A 266 30.04 0.15 -24.52
CA PRO A 266 31.41 0.55 -24.22
C PRO A 266 32.03 -0.22 -23.05
N ILE A 267 31.22 -0.93 -22.26
CA ILE A 267 31.67 -1.74 -21.13
C ILE A 267 31.69 -3.25 -21.44
N TYR A 268 31.41 -3.64 -22.69
CA TYR A 268 31.45 -5.04 -23.11
C TYR A 268 32.86 -5.52 -23.44
N ASN A 269 33.23 -6.71 -22.95
CA ASN A 269 34.49 -7.41 -23.27
C ASN A 269 35.76 -6.54 -23.10
N VAL A 270 35.76 -5.64 -22.12
CA VAL A 270 36.90 -4.81 -21.71
C VAL A 270 37.33 -5.18 -20.29
N SER A 271 38.56 -4.82 -19.91
CA SER A 271 39.06 -5.09 -18.56
C SER A 271 38.26 -4.34 -17.48
N ALA A 272 38.16 -4.89 -16.27
CA ALA A 272 37.52 -4.25 -15.12
C ALA A 272 38.03 -2.80 -14.90
N ASP A 273 39.34 -2.58 -14.94
CA ASP A 273 39.94 -1.23 -14.84
C ASP A 273 39.45 -0.25 -15.92
N SER A 274 39.09 -0.74 -17.11
CA SER A 274 38.55 0.09 -18.18
C SER A 274 37.09 0.43 -17.93
N ILE A 275 36.32 -0.53 -17.41
CA ILE A 275 34.92 -0.32 -17.01
C ILE A 275 34.85 0.71 -15.89
N GLU A 276 35.61 0.52 -14.81
CA GLU A 276 35.62 1.43 -13.67
C GLU A 276 36.06 2.85 -14.07
N ARG A 277 37.05 2.99 -14.96
CA ARG A 277 37.43 4.30 -15.51
C ARG A 277 36.35 4.94 -16.36
N TRP A 278 35.62 4.14 -17.16
CA TRP A 278 34.50 4.63 -17.94
C TRP A 278 33.37 5.12 -17.03
N ILE A 279 33.03 4.36 -15.98
CA ILE A 279 32.04 4.72 -14.97
C ILE A 279 32.45 6.00 -14.23
N ALA A 280 33.69 6.08 -13.73
CA ALA A 280 34.19 7.23 -12.97
C ALA A 280 34.14 8.55 -13.75
N ARG A 281 34.30 8.50 -15.08
CA ARG A 281 34.11 9.68 -15.96
C ARG A 281 32.73 10.32 -15.78
N TRP A 282 31.72 9.51 -15.49
CA TRP A 282 30.33 9.89 -15.40
C TRP A 282 29.78 9.91 -13.98
N GLU A 283 30.47 9.33 -12.97
CA GLU A 283 30.04 9.42 -11.57
C GLU A 283 30.51 10.70 -10.87
N ASP A 284 31.72 11.17 -11.19
CA ASP A 284 32.33 12.33 -10.54
C ASP A 284 32.06 13.66 -11.28
N GLY A 285 31.31 13.61 -12.38
CA GLY A 285 30.95 14.75 -13.21
C GLY A 285 29.84 15.63 -12.63
N VAL A 286 29.57 16.76 -13.30
CA VAL A 286 28.37 17.57 -13.06
C VAL A 286 27.29 17.09 -14.02
N ASN A 287 26.05 16.92 -13.54
CA ASN A 287 24.88 16.52 -14.34
C ASN A 287 24.97 15.09 -14.90
N ASN A 288 25.21 14.11 -14.03
CA ASN A 288 25.51 12.74 -14.43
C ASN A 288 24.26 11.99 -14.92
N ALA A 289 24.41 11.30 -16.07
CA ALA A 289 23.41 10.36 -16.56
C ALA A 289 23.47 9.01 -15.84
N VAL A 290 24.66 8.59 -15.39
CA VAL A 290 24.86 7.40 -14.56
C VAL A 290 24.35 7.70 -13.16
N VAL A 291 23.45 6.84 -12.66
CA VAL A 291 22.78 7.00 -11.37
C VAL A 291 23.39 6.07 -10.33
N ASP A 292 23.74 4.85 -10.73
CA ASP A 292 24.27 3.81 -9.86
C ASP A 292 24.95 2.72 -10.69
N TRP A 293 25.79 1.89 -10.08
CA TRP A 293 26.27 0.67 -10.68
C TRP A 293 26.57 -0.40 -9.63
N GLU A 294 26.46 -1.66 -10.05
CA GLU A 294 26.72 -2.81 -9.19
C GLU A 294 27.45 -3.91 -9.97
N THR A 295 28.10 -4.81 -9.22
CA THR A 295 28.64 -6.04 -9.77
C THR A 295 27.77 -7.23 -9.38
N GLN A 296 27.35 -8.00 -10.37
CA GLN A 296 26.64 -9.26 -10.19
C GLN A 296 27.59 -10.43 -10.52
N SER A 297 27.43 -11.56 -9.85
CA SER A 297 28.16 -12.79 -10.21
C SER A 297 27.20 -13.79 -10.81
N ASN A 298 27.53 -14.32 -11.99
CA ASN A 298 26.81 -15.43 -12.61
C ASN A 298 27.45 -16.79 -12.29
N GLY A 299 28.42 -16.84 -11.37
CA GLY A 299 29.19 -18.03 -10.99
C GLY A 299 30.41 -18.33 -11.86
N VAL A 300 30.59 -17.63 -12.99
CA VAL A 300 31.76 -17.78 -13.89
C VAL A 300 32.51 -16.45 -14.01
N ASP A 301 31.77 -15.36 -14.22
CA ASP A 301 32.30 -14.02 -14.45
C ASP A 301 31.62 -12.99 -13.55
N THR A 302 32.32 -11.88 -13.32
CA THR A 302 31.75 -10.66 -12.72
C THR A 302 31.13 -9.82 -13.83
N VAL A 303 29.83 -9.54 -13.70
CA VAL A 303 29.06 -8.71 -14.62
C VAL A 303 28.83 -7.34 -13.98
N TYR A 304 29.28 -6.28 -14.62
CA TYR A 304 28.97 -4.91 -14.22
C TYR A 304 27.61 -4.53 -14.78
N VAL A 305 26.77 -3.93 -13.95
CA VAL A 305 25.45 -3.39 -14.34
C VAL A 305 25.45 -1.91 -14.01
N VAL A 306 25.37 -1.06 -15.03
CA VAL A 306 25.37 0.40 -14.88
C VAL A 306 23.95 0.91 -15.13
N SER A 307 23.38 1.58 -14.15
CA SER A 307 22.04 2.18 -14.21
C SER A 307 22.14 3.66 -14.60
N MET A 308 21.33 4.08 -15.56
CA MET A 308 21.36 5.43 -16.13
C MET A 308 19.95 6.01 -16.25
N TYR A 309 19.86 7.35 -16.24
CA TYR A 309 18.61 8.02 -16.60
C TYR A 309 18.17 7.62 -18.01
N HIS A 310 16.87 7.63 -18.27
CA HIS A 310 16.28 7.43 -19.59
C HIS A 310 15.67 8.77 -20.04
N PRO A 311 16.23 9.43 -21.07
CA PRO A 311 15.80 10.74 -21.56
C PRO A 311 14.29 10.91 -21.78
N ASP A 312 13.62 9.87 -22.28
CA ASP A 312 12.19 9.97 -22.61
C ASP A 312 11.28 9.97 -21.37
N TYR A 313 11.79 9.56 -20.20
CA TYR A 313 11.00 9.62 -18.96
C TYR A 313 11.15 10.98 -18.29
N LYS A 314 10.03 11.50 -17.79
CA LYS A 314 9.97 12.83 -17.15
C LYS A 314 11.05 13.04 -16.10
N ASN A 315 11.25 12.07 -15.21
CA ASN A 315 12.24 12.15 -14.13
C ASN A 315 13.52 11.34 -14.44
N GLY A 316 13.70 10.89 -15.69
CA GLY A 316 14.80 10.02 -16.09
C GLY A 316 14.64 8.56 -15.66
N TYR A 317 13.52 8.14 -15.08
CA TYR A 317 13.25 6.75 -14.75
C TYR A 317 11.76 6.44 -14.96
N ASN A 318 11.47 5.18 -15.23
CA ASN A 318 10.11 4.67 -15.23
C ASN A 318 9.70 4.36 -13.79
N GLU A 319 8.55 4.88 -13.36
CA GLU A 319 8.00 4.58 -12.04
C GLU A 319 7.04 3.39 -12.16
N VAL A 320 7.31 2.34 -11.39
CA VAL A 320 6.51 1.12 -11.41
C VAL A 320 6.10 0.76 -10.01
N GLY A 321 4.84 0.36 -9.82
CA GLY A 321 4.32 0.18 -8.49
C GLY A 321 2.94 -0.45 -8.39
N THR A 322 2.49 -0.55 -7.15
CA THR A 322 1.15 -0.99 -6.81
C THR A 322 0.62 -0.12 -5.69
N GLU A 323 -0.59 0.40 -5.86
CA GLU A 323 -1.34 1.10 -4.84
C GLU A 323 -2.57 0.29 -4.48
N ILE A 324 -2.83 0.09 -3.18
CA ILE A 324 -4.02 -0.58 -2.68
C ILE A 324 -4.70 0.36 -1.69
N LYS A 325 -5.95 0.72 -1.97
CA LYS A 325 -6.78 1.58 -1.13
C LYS A 325 -7.96 0.79 -0.60
N GLN A 326 -8.02 0.64 0.72
CA GLN A 326 -9.15 0.09 1.43
C GLN A 326 -9.95 1.25 2.03
N SER A 327 -11.18 1.46 1.55
CA SER A 327 -12.07 2.54 2.00
C SER A 327 -13.36 1.96 2.53
N ILE A 328 -13.84 2.46 3.67
CA ILE A 328 -15.11 2.02 4.27
C ILE A 328 -16.31 2.31 3.33
N ILE A 329 -17.26 1.36 3.32
CA ILE A 329 -18.57 1.51 2.67
C ILE A 329 -19.64 1.73 3.74
N GLU A 330 -19.78 0.77 4.66
CA GLU A 330 -20.76 0.79 5.75
C GLU A 330 -20.25 0.04 6.97
N TYR A 331 -20.90 0.25 8.11
CA TYR A 331 -20.64 -0.43 9.37
C TYR A 331 -21.91 -0.47 10.21
N GLY A 332 -21.94 -1.32 11.23
CA GLY A 332 -23.06 -1.40 12.16
C GLY A 332 -22.96 -2.58 13.10
N ILE A 333 -24.07 -2.87 13.79
CA ILE A 333 -24.24 -4.08 14.60
C ILE A 333 -25.31 -4.93 13.94
N ALA A 334 -24.96 -6.16 13.59
CA ALA A 334 -25.89 -7.17 13.13
C ALA A 334 -26.05 -8.22 14.22
N PHE A 335 -27.26 -8.35 14.75
CA PHE A 335 -27.62 -9.45 15.63
C PHE A 335 -27.98 -10.67 14.77
N PRO A 336 -27.61 -11.90 15.19
CA PRO A 336 -28.14 -13.10 14.56
C PRO A 336 -29.66 -13.02 14.58
N THR A 337 -30.29 -13.01 13.40
CA THR A 337 -31.73 -13.27 13.30
C THR A 337 -31.96 -14.70 13.77
N GLU A 338 -32.73 -14.89 14.86
CA GLU A 338 -33.14 -16.20 15.38
C GLU A 338 -33.78 -17.10 14.31
#